data_AF-A0A031K443-F1
#
_entry.id   AF-A0A031K443-F1
#
_cell.length_a   1.000
_cell.length_b   1.000
_cell.length_c   1.000
_cell.angle_alpha   90.00
_cell.angle_beta   90.00
_cell.angle_gamma   90.00
#
_symmetry.space_group_name_H-M   'P 1'
#
loop_
_entity.id
_entity.type
_entity.pdbx_description
1 polymer ?
#
loop_
_entity_poly.entity_id
_entity_poly.type
_entity_poly.pdbx_seq_one_letter_code
_entity_poly.pdbx_strand_id
1 'polypeptide(L)'
;MMANYWQGLFPFANQMLDGWERTSPVGTYAANGYGLFDMIGNTWEWTCDWWSDRPEAPAKKKSGQSCCTLSNPRGARLRDSFDPARPDLRIGRKVLKGGSHLCAANYCQRYRPAARHPEMIDTSTSHIGFRCVIRSHSAY
;
A
#
# COMPACT_ATOMS: atom_id res chain seq x y z
N MET A 1 -20.54 -1.74 -7.45
CA MET A 1 -19.26 -2.23 -6.88
C MET A 1 -18.52 -1.09 -6.19
N MET A 2 -17.54 -1.35 -5.33
CA MET A 2 -16.88 -0.30 -4.51
C MET A 2 -15.42 0.01 -4.90
N ALA A 3 -14.80 -0.78 -5.78
CA ALA A 3 -13.43 -0.62 -6.24
C ALA A 3 -13.17 -1.46 -7.50
N ASN A 4 -12.07 -1.17 -8.20
CA ASN A 4 -11.57 -1.95 -9.33
C ASN A 4 -10.58 -3.03 -8.87
N TYR A 5 -10.93 -4.29 -9.05
CA TYR A 5 -10.12 -5.46 -8.67
C TYR A 5 -10.48 -6.66 -9.56
N TRP A 6 -9.86 -7.83 -9.38
CA TRP A 6 -10.17 -8.97 -10.23
C TRP A 6 -11.40 -9.74 -9.73
N GLN A 7 -12.38 -9.97 -10.61
CA GLN A 7 -13.49 -10.89 -10.37
C GLN A 7 -13.41 -12.10 -11.29
N GLY A 8 -13.56 -13.31 -10.76
CA GLY A 8 -13.44 -14.55 -11.52
C GLY A 8 -12.18 -15.35 -11.18
N LEU A 9 -11.79 -16.25 -12.08
CA LEU A 9 -10.69 -17.18 -11.88
C LEU A 9 -9.36 -16.52 -12.25
N PHE A 10 -8.71 -15.85 -11.30
CA PHE A 10 -7.35 -15.34 -11.51
C PHE A 10 -6.34 -16.49 -11.76
N PRO A 11 -5.37 -16.35 -12.69
CA PRO A 11 -5.16 -15.26 -13.65
C PRO A 11 -5.81 -15.52 -15.04
N PHE A 12 -6.73 -16.48 -15.14
CA PHE A 12 -7.22 -17.00 -16.42
C PHE A 12 -8.46 -16.30 -16.96
N ALA A 13 -9.37 -15.84 -16.10
CA ALA A 13 -10.63 -15.22 -16.51
C ALA A 13 -11.01 -14.06 -15.58
N ASN A 14 -10.97 -12.83 -16.11
CA ASN A 14 -11.53 -11.65 -15.47
C ASN A 14 -12.96 -11.43 -16.00
N GLN A 15 -13.94 -11.44 -15.11
CA GLN A 15 -15.36 -11.23 -15.42
C GLN A 15 -15.70 -9.74 -15.60
N MET A 16 -14.80 -8.82 -15.25
CA MET A 16 -14.97 -7.38 -15.42
C MET A 16 -16.31 -6.86 -14.85
N LEU A 17 -16.74 -7.40 -13.71
CA LEU A 17 -18.00 -7.00 -13.09
C LEU A 17 -17.95 -5.53 -12.62
N ASP A 18 -16.74 -4.96 -12.53
CA ASP A 18 -16.47 -3.57 -12.15
C ASP A 18 -16.35 -2.63 -13.34
N GLY A 19 -16.43 -3.18 -14.56
CA GLY A 19 -16.33 -2.47 -15.83
C GLY A 19 -14.91 -2.31 -16.37
N TRP A 20 -13.88 -2.82 -15.70
CA TRP A 20 -12.49 -2.57 -16.07
C TRP A 20 -11.64 -3.84 -16.12
N GLU A 21 -10.93 -4.04 -17.23
CA GLU A 21 -9.95 -5.12 -17.33
C GLU A 21 -8.61 -4.74 -16.66
N ARG A 22 -8.26 -3.45 -16.76
CA ARG A 22 -7.04 -2.86 -16.21
C ARG A 22 -7.39 -1.71 -15.28
N THR A 23 -6.59 -0.64 -15.26
CA THR A 23 -6.88 0.55 -14.48
C THR A 23 -8.19 1.22 -14.90
N SER A 24 -8.87 1.81 -13.94
CA SER A 24 -9.99 2.72 -14.14
C SER A 24 -9.54 4.17 -13.94
N PRO A 25 -10.23 5.17 -14.53
CA PRO A 25 -10.03 6.57 -14.20
C PRO A 25 -10.10 6.80 -12.69
N VAL A 26 -9.24 7.68 -12.17
CA VAL A 26 -9.28 8.05 -10.74
C VAL A 26 -10.62 8.73 -10.44
N GLY A 27 -11.25 8.34 -9.32
CA GLY A 27 -12.56 8.84 -8.91
C GLY A 27 -13.75 8.10 -9.53
N THR A 28 -13.52 6.95 -10.18
CA THR A 28 -14.61 6.14 -10.78
C THR A 28 -15.61 5.64 -9.73
N TYR A 29 -15.11 5.19 -8.57
CA TYR A 29 -15.96 4.69 -7.48
C TYR A 29 -16.22 5.76 -6.43
N ALA A 30 -17.19 5.53 -5.55
CA ALA A 30 -17.52 6.47 -4.49
C ALA A 30 -16.32 6.71 -3.54
N ALA A 31 -16.15 7.96 -3.11
CA ALA A 31 -15.19 8.30 -2.07
C ALA A 31 -15.55 7.65 -0.73
N ASN A 32 -14.54 7.41 0.10
CA ASN A 32 -14.76 7.05 1.50
C ASN A 32 -15.22 8.27 2.34
N GLY A 33 -15.47 8.06 3.63
CA GLY A 33 -15.92 9.13 4.55
C GLY A 33 -14.95 10.32 4.73
N TYR A 34 -13.74 10.23 4.20
CA TYR A 34 -12.75 11.33 4.18
C TYR A 34 -12.67 12.04 2.82
N GLY A 35 -13.53 11.70 1.86
CA GLY A 35 -13.49 12.25 0.50
C GLY A 35 -12.36 11.66 -0.36
N LEU A 36 -11.75 10.53 0.04
CA LEU A 36 -10.67 9.89 -0.70
C LEU A 36 -11.21 8.82 -1.64
N PHE A 37 -10.79 8.88 -2.91
CA PHE A 37 -11.12 7.93 -3.96
C PHE A 37 -10.06 6.84 -4.10
N ASP A 38 -10.50 5.66 -4.59
CA ASP A 38 -9.64 4.55 -5.01
C ASP A 38 -8.55 4.17 -3.99
N MET A 39 -8.86 4.27 -2.70
CA MET A 39 -7.93 3.89 -1.62
C MET A 39 -7.63 2.39 -1.60
N ILE A 40 -8.43 1.60 -2.33
CA ILE A 40 -8.26 0.16 -2.52
C ILE A 40 -8.46 -0.19 -4.00
N GLY A 41 -7.76 -1.21 -4.49
CA GLY A 41 -7.84 -1.62 -5.89
C GLY A 41 -7.19 -0.60 -6.84
N ASN A 42 -7.54 -0.68 -8.12
CA ASN A 42 -6.99 0.11 -9.23
C ASN A 42 -5.45 -0.04 -9.39
N THR A 43 -4.67 0.68 -8.59
CA THR A 43 -3.21 0.56 -8.53
C THR A 43 -2.72 0.49 -7.10
N TRP A 44 -1.70 -0.32 -6.86
CA TRP A 44 -0.93 -0.22 -5.62
C TRP A 44 -0.35 1.17 -5.48
N GLU A 45 -0.22 1.66 -4.26
CA GLU A 45 0.30 3.01 -4.01
C GLU A 45 1.56 2.97 -3.14
N TRP A 46 2.62 3.59 -3.64
CA TRP A 46 3.84 3.84 -2.86
C TRP A 46 3.57 4.70 -1.62
N THR A 47 4.17 4.30 -0.50
CA THR A 47 4.34 5.19 0.67
C THR A 47 5.80 5.60 0.85
N CYS A 48 6.05 6.57 1.72
CA CYS A 48 7.41 7.02 2.00
C CYS A 48 8.21 6.03 2.85
N ASP A 49 7.52 5.15 3.59
CA ASP A 49 8.05 4.25 4.60
C ASP A 49 8.88 3.11 3.98
N TRP A 50 10.00 2.79 4.63
CA TRP A 50 10.72 1.56 4.33
C TRP A 50 10.00 0.36 4.93
N TRP A 51 10.05 -0.76 4.22
CA TRP A 51 9.51 -2.03 4.69
C TRP A 51 10.34 -2.57 5.85
N SER A 52 9.67 -3.31 6.72
CA SER A 52 10.28 -4.20 7.71
C SER A 52 9.34 -5.39 7.88
N ASP A 53 9.87 -6.61 7.92
CA ASP A 53 9.08 -7.83 8.13
C ASP A 53 8.47 -7.89 9.53
N ARG A 54 9.11 -7.22 10.49
CA ARG A 54 8.55 -6.98 11.82
C ARG A 54 7.84 -5.61 11.80
N PRO A 55 6.56 -5.52 12.16
CA PRO A 55 5.96 -4.23 12.49
C PRO A 55 6.86 -3.56 13.52
N GLU A 56 7.21 -2.28 13.32
CA GLU A 56 8.13 -1.59 14.22
C GLU A 56 7.71 -1.84 15.67
N ALA A 57 8.60 -2.46 16.47
CA ALA A 57 8.45 -2.43 17.90
C ALA A 57 8.35 -0.95 18.29
N PRO A 58 7.35 -0.55 19.10
CA PRO A 58 7.14 0.85 19.39
C PRO A 58 8.46 1.48 19.83
N ALA A 59 8.82 2.61 19.21
CA ALA A 59 9.98 3.40 19.60
C ALA A 59 9.99 3.52 21.13
N LYS A 60 11.17 3.39 21.77
CA LYS A 60 11.34 3.43 23.23
C LYS A 60 10.33 4.42 23.84
N LYS A 61 9.35 3.90 24.59
CA LYS A 61 8.26 4.70 25.16
C LYS A 61 8.85 5.95 25.80
N LYS A 62 8.44 7.13 25.36
CA LYS A 62 8.61 8.32 26.20
C LYS A 62 7.71 8.13 27.42
N SER A 63 8.23 8.42 28.61
CA SER A 63 7.45 8.34 29.85
C SER A 63 6.16 9.14 29.70
N GLY A 64 4.99 8.49 29.87
CA GLY A 64 3.68 9.12 29.75
C GLY A 64 2.89 8.84 28.47
N GLN A 65 3.43 8.12 27.48
CA GLN A 65 2.65 7.66 26.32
C GLN A 65 1.87 6.37 26.62
N SER A 66 0.60 6.31 26.17
CA SER A 66 -0.20 5.09 26.21
C SER A 66 0.49 3.98 25.41
N CYS A 67 0.26 2.72 25.78
CA CYS A 67 0.93 1.57 25.17
C CYS A 67 0.71 1.41 23.65
N CYS A 68 -0.33 2.03 23.09
CA CYS A 68 -0.75 1.84 21.70
C CYS A 68 -0.62 3.08 20.80
N THR A 69 -0.17 4.22 21.32
CA THR A 69 -0.05 5.46 20.54
C THR A 69 1.39 5.75 20.14
N LEU A 70 1.71 5.47 18.88
CA LEU A 70 2.90 6.03 18.22
C LEU A 70 2.55 7.42 17.66
N SER A 71 3.30 8.44 18.06
CA SER A 71 3.14 9.78 17.51
C SER A 71 3.91 9.88 16.19
N ASN A 72 3.17 10.07 15.08
CA ASN A 72 3.70 10.25 13.71
C ASN A 72 4.85 9.26 13.37
N PRO A 73 4.59 7.94 13.38
CA PRO A 73 5.61 6.95 13.00
C PRO A 73 6.13 7.23 11.58
N ARG A 74 7.41 6.92 11.36
CA ARG A 74 8.11 7.20 10.10
C ARG A 74 8.57 5.93 9.37
N GLY A 75 8.09 4.77 9.85
CA GLY A 75 8.47 3.47 9.33
C GLY A 75 9.93 3.12 9.61
N ALA A 76 10.32 1.94 9.12
CA ALA A 76 11.64 1.39 9.33
C ALA A 76 12.74 2.20 8.61
N ARG A 77 14.00 1.78 8.76
CA ARG A 77 15.13 2.38 8.03
C ARG A 77 15.44 1.57 6.78
N LEU A 78 16.09 2.20 5.80
CA LEU A 78 16.54 1.54 4.57
C LEU A 78 17.26 0.21 4.84
N ARG A 79 18.20 0.19 5.80
CA ARG A 79 18.98 -1.01 6.14
C ARG A 79 18.14 -2.18 6.65
N ASP A 80 16.97 -1.90 7.21
CA ASP A 80 16.05 -2.89 7.78
C ASP A 80 15.11 -3.44 6.68
N SER A 81 15.13 -2.83 5.48
CA SER A 81 14.21 -3.13 4.39
C SER A 81 14.74 -4.11 3.35
N PHE A 82 16.02 -4.49 3.41
CA PHE A 82 16.59 -5.45 2.47
C PHE A 82 15.92 -6.82 2.57
N ASP A 83 15.90 -7.56 1.47
CA ASP A 83 15.31 -8.89 1.45
C ASP A 83 16.26 -9.92 2.10
N PRO A 84 15.88 -10.56 3.22
CA PRO A 84 16.72 -11.57 3.86
C PRO A 84 16.94 -12.80 2.97
N ALA A 85 16.06 -13.07 2.01
CA ALA A 85 16.22 -14.17 1.05
C ALA A 85 17.23 -13.85 -0.07
N ARG A 86 17.64 -12.57 -0.23
CA ARG A 86 18.57 -12.08 -1.25
C ARG A 86 19.64 -11.17 -0.64
N PRO A 87 20.56 -11.72 0.19
CA PRO A 87 21.54 -10.91 0.93
C PRO A 87 22.57 -10.20 0.04
N ASP A 88 22.73 -10.67 -1.19
CA ASP A 88 23.55 -10.10 -2.26
C ASP A 88 22.97 -8.79 -2.82
N LEU A 89 21.64 -8.63 -2.78
CA LEU A 89 20.95 -7.47 -3.33
C LEU A 89 20.69 -6.41 -2.26
N ARG A 90 21.38 -5.28 -2.41
CA ARG A 90 21.28 -4.11 -1.51
C ARG A 90 20.26 -3.08 -2.00
N ILE A 91 19.14 -3.54 -2.54
CA ILE A 91 18.04 -2.67 -3.01
C ILE A 91 16.97 -2.59 -1.92
N GLY A 92 16.68 -1.39 -1.46
CA GLY A 92 15.69 -1.16 -0.41
C GLY A 92 14.27 -1.45 -0.88
N ARG A 93 13.41 -1.92 0.02
CA ARG A 93 11.99 -2.16 -0.25
C ARG A 93 11.13 -1.12 0.46
N LYS A 94 10.27 -0.42 -0.26
CA LYS A 94 9.27 0.48 0.34
C LYS A 94 7.93 -0.22 0.51
N VAL A 95 7.08 0.37 1.36
CA VAL A 95 5.73 -0.14 1.62
C VAL A 95 4.80 0.29 0.48
N LEU A 96 4.09 -0.68 -0.09
CA LEU A 96 2.92 -0.48 -0.94
C LEU A 96 1.63 -0.73 -0.16
N LYS A 97 0.59 0.04 -0.50
CA LYS A 97 -0.76 -0.03 0.08
C LYS A 97 -1.85 -0.06 -1.01
N GLY A 98 -3.05 -0.48 -0.65
CA GLY A 98 -4.24 -0.36 -1.49
C GLY A 98 -4.59 -1.59 -2.34
N GLY A 99 -3.63 -2.40 -2.78
CA GLY A 99 -3.92 -3.43 -3.79
C GLY A 99 -4.06 -2.83 -5.18
N SER A 100 -4.39 -3.64 -6.19
CA SER A 100 -4.56 -3.17 -7.58
C SER A 100 -5.72 -3.88 -8.28
N HIS A 101 -5.98 -3.52 -9.54
CA HIS A 101 -6.93 -4.21 -10.43
C HIS A 101 -6.62 -5.71 -10.60
N LEU A 102 -5.40 -6.17 -10.30
CA LEU A 102 -5.01 -7.59 -10.33
C LEU A 102 -5.27 -8.35 -9.03
N CYS A 103 -5.72 -7.67 -7.97
CA CYS A 103 -6.02 -8.35 -6.71
C CYS A 103 -7.31 -9.16 -6.82
N ALA A 104 -7.25 -10.45 -6.50
CA ALA A 104 -8.37 -11.38 -6.62
C ALA A 104 -8.69 -12.05 -5.29
N ALA A 105 -9.98 -12.31 -5.03
CA ALA A 105 -10.42 -12.99 -3.81
C ALA A 105 -9.79 -14.39 -3.64
N ASN A 106 -9.52 -15.08 -4.74
CA ASN A 106 -8.94 -16.44 -4.78
C ASN A 106 -7.40 -16.48 -4.78
N TYR A 107 -6.71 -15.32 -4.72
CA TYR A 107 -5.24 -15.29 -4.75
C TYR A 107 -4.67 -14.16 -3.86
N CYS A 108 -4.92 -12.90 -4.22
CA CYS A 108 -4.35 -11.74 -3.57
C CYS A 108 -5.43 -10.82 -3.01
N GLN A 109 -5.83 -11.07 -1.75
CA GLN A 109 -6.80 -10.24 -1.01
C GLN A 109 -6.17 -9.00 -0.37
N ARG A 110 -5.26 -8.32 -1.09
CA ARG A 110 -4.51 -7.18 -0.55
C ARG A 110 -5.16 -5.81 -0.85
N TYR A 111 -6.37 -5.80 -1.42
CA TYR A 111 -7.26 -4.63 -1.44
C TYR A 111 -7.86 -4.30 -0.06
N ARG A 112 -7.47 -5.01 1.02
CA ARG A 112 -7.91 -4.70 2.38
C ARG A 112 -7.10 -3.52 2.94
N PRO A 113 -7.71 -2.54 3.63
CA PRO A 113 -6.99 -1.37 4.18
C PRO A 113 -5.76 -1.71 5.04
N ALA A 114 -5.81 -2.80 5.80
CA ALA A 114 -4.70 -3.26 6.64
C ALA A 114 -3.56 -3.92 5.86
N ALA A 115 -3.80 -4.41 4.63
CA ALA A 115 -2.80 -5.12 3.86
C ALA A 115 -1.65 -4.21 3.42
N ARG A 116 -0.45 -4.76 3.34
CA ARG A 116 0.76 -4.07 2.90
C ARG A 116 1.64 -5.02 2.11
N HIS A 117 2.46 -4.49 1.21
CA HIS A 117 3.40 -5.27 0.42
C HIS A 117 4.79 -4.61 0.38
N PRO A 118 5.89 -5.36 0.47
CA PRO A 118 7.22 -4.84 0.14
C PRO A 118 7.42 -4.79 -1.37
N GLU A 119 7.98 -3.70 -1.88
CA GLU A 119 8.45 -3.64 -3.27
C GLU A 119 9.78 -2.90 -3.37
N MET A 120 10.69 -3.40 -4.21
CA MET A 120 12.00 -2.79 -4.42
C MET A 120 11.85 -1.44 -5.13
N ILE A 121 12.65 -0.46 -4.72
CA ILE A 121 12.50 0.94 -5.20
C ILE A 121 12.82 1.13 -6.69
N ASP A 122 13.48 0.18 -7.33
CA ASP A 122 13.82 0.18 -8.75
C ASP A 122 12.85 -0.65 -9.60
N THR A 123 11.87 -1.32 -8.99
CA THR A 123 10.84 -2.06 -9.70
C THR A 123 9.81 -1.11 -10.33
N SER A 124 9.54 -1.29 -11.61
CA SER A 124 8.38 -0.71 -12.30
C SER A 124 7.42 -1.81 -12.75
N THR A 125 6.14 -1.69 -12.42
CA THR A 125 5.08 -2.59 -12.93
C THR A 125 3.89 -1.78 -13.45
N SER A 126 3.03 -2.43 -14.23
CA SER A 126 1.82 -1.81 -14.79
C SER A 126 0.70 -1.53 -13.78
N HIS A 127 0.90 -1.87 -12.50
CA HIS A 127 -0.16 -1.85 -11.49
C HIS A 127 0.28 -1.15 -10.18
N ILE A 128 1.38 -0.39 -10.22
CA ILE A 128 1.85 0.42 -9.11
C ILE A 128 1.88 1.89 -9.54
N GLY A 129 1.24 2.74 -8.74
CA GLY A 129 1.24 4.20 -8.83
C GLY A 129 1.53 4.82 -7.47
N PHE A 130 1.08 6.07 -7.27
CA PHE A 130 1.21 6.78 -6.00
C PHE A 130 0.21 7.93 -5.91
N ARG A 131 0.00 8.43 -4.69
CA ARG A 131 -0.66 9.72 -4.44
C ARG A 131 0.23 10.59 -3.55
N CYS A 132 0.06 11.90 -3.65
CA CYS A 132 0.84 12.85 -2.86
C CYS A 132 0.06 13.29 -1.61
N VAL A 133 0.80 13.66 -0.57
CA VAL A 133 0.27 14.33 0.62
C VAL A 133 1.05 15.60 0.86
N ILE A 134 0.34 16.68 1.21
CA ILE A 134 0.93 17.94 1.66
C ILE A 134 0.63 18.07 3.14
N ARG A 135 1.67 18.36 3.93
CA ARG A 135 1.51 18.69 5.34
C ARG A 135 1.57 20.21 5.45
N SER A 136 0.51 20.83 5.98
CA SER A 136 0.60 22.22 6.38
C SER A 136 1.67 22.35 7.47
N HIS A 137 2.64 23.23 7.26
CA HIS A 137 3.38 23.77 8.40
C HIS A 137 2.40 24.68 9.14
N SER A 138 2.16 24.42 10.42
CA SER A 138 1.63 25.49 11.26
C SER A 138 2.66 26.63 11.23
N ALA A 139 2.27 27.77 10.67
CA ALA A 139 2.98 29.01 10.90
C ALA A 139 2.97 29.22 12.43
N TYR A 140 4.16 29.15 13.04
CA TYR A 140 4.36 29.63 14.40
C TYR A 140 4.30 31.16 14.40
#